data_AF-A0A972DB49-F1
#
_entry.id   AF-A0A972DB49-F1
#
_cell.length_a   1.000
_cell.length_b   1.000
_cell.length_c   1.000
_cell.angle_alpha   90.00
_cell.angle_beta   90.00
_cell.angle_gamma   90.00
#
_symmetry.space_group_name_H-M   'P 1'
#
loop_
_entity.id
_entity.type
_entity.pdbx_description
1 polymer ?
#
loop_
_entity_poly.entity_id
_entity_poly.type
_entity_poly.pdbx_seq_one_letter_code
_entity_poly.pdbx_strand_id
1 'polypeptide(L)'
;MSRHHLHPLLWASLLVFSSCGTPPKSSKTATPPEGASRAAAVDVAPDAGLVFELAEAEPSEPRQDSVRVAETEPLSSREAESLLSRLPALQLAEDDEKEFSIRPQSPPPPRAGKTERASFPPKEDGEAAPEVSGPLAVVRFSPEGEVPIAPHVSVTFDRPMVAITSHDDAVAKGVPVRIEPTPPGRFRWLGARTLLFEPEGARLPMATRFRVTIPAGTSSASGGTLARDVVFDFTTPAPTLVRHHPQEGVQPLEPLVFLQFDQKVDPAAVAPRVSFVSRLRLGARLATPEEIEADPTVRRLVAETEHPDRVVVLRPVEPLPRGASVRVEIAAGTPSLEGPGVTKEVQGFSLQTYGRFQVTEHRCGWNGCRPGDALRVLLSNPIDATSLAGVRVSPEIPQMKVRVEHQWLVVEGETRGRTRHAVTLPAALRDVFGQTLEEEVTVTFDVGDAEPSFHARGGVVIADPSKSPPSYTISTVNVPSIDVEVYAVTPADFSRFVALTRETHRAPVTPPGRRVKKETVAVDG
;
A
#
# COMPACT_ATOMS: atom_id res chain seq x y z
N MET A 1 -31.30 62.22 17.79
CA MET A 1 -32.04 61.73 18.98
C MET A 1 -32.18 60.21 18.83
N SER A 2 -31.96 59.35 19.81
CA SER A 2 -31.45 59.57 21.18
C SER A 2 -30.19 58.73 21.45
N ARG A 3 -29.51 59.03 22.56
CA ARG A 3 -28.18 58.51 22.92
C ARG A 3 -28.27 57.13 23.60
N HIS A 4 -27.33 56.25 23.29
CA HIS A 4 -26.82 55.28 24.28
C HIS A 4 -25.47 55.78 24.81
N HIS A 5 -25.33 55.86 26.14
CA HIS A 5 -24.06 56.00 26.85
C HIS A 5 -23.76 54.63 27.50
N LEU A 6 -22.62 54.00 27.20
CA LEU A 6 -21.31 54.17 27.84
C LEU A 6 -21.28 53.66 29.31
N HIS A 7 -20.79 52.42 29.47
CA HIS A 7 -19.55 52.02 30.18
C HIS A 7 -19.01 52.82 31.39
N PRO A 8 -18.09 52.25 32.21
CA PRO A 8 -17.57 50.87 32.26
C PRO A 8 -17.60 50.24 33.68
N LEU A 9 -17.17 48.98 33.81
CA LEU A 9 -15.99 48.65 34.63
C LEU A 9 -15.42 47.27 34.25
N LEU A 10 -14.18 47.02 34.63
CA LEU A 10 -13.30 46.00 34.06
C LEU A 10 -12.30 45.59 35.14
N TRP A 11 -12.03 44.30 35.33
CA TRP A 11 -10.71 43.67 35.60
C TRP A 11 -10.89 42.17 35.85
N ALA A 12 -9.81 41.41 35.77
CA ALA A 12 -9.83 39.94 35.71
C ALA A 12 -9.09 39.30 36.90
N SER A 13 -9.37 38.02 37.16
CA SER A 13 -8.31 37.02 37.34
C SER A 13 -8.84 35.57 37.41
N LEU A 14 -8.35 34.76 36.48
CA LEU A 14 -7.71 33.45 36.66
C LEU A 14 -8.17 32.51 37.81
N LEU A 15 -8.54 31.27 37.44
CA LEU A 15 -8.06 30.04 38.10
C LEU A 15 -8.09 28.86 37.10
N VAL A 16 -7.31 27.81 37.37
CA VAL A 16 -6.90 26.75 36.41
C VAL A 16 -7.09 25.36 37.03
N PHE A 17 -6.78 24.29 36.27
CA PHE A 17 -6.74 22.84 36.57
C PHE A 17 -8.08 22.09 36.31
N SER A 18 -8.20 20.98 35.56
CA SER A 18 -7.30 19.93 34.98
C SER A 18 -7.33 18.58 35.73
N SER A 19 -7.12 17.47 34.99
CA SER A 19 -7.06 16.04 35.41
C SER A 19 -8.42 15.41 35.84
N CYS A 20 -8.64 14.08 35.96
CA CYS A 20 -8.14 12.82 35.36
C CYS A 20 -9.01 11.63 35.89
N GLY A 21 -9.04 10.42 35.28
CA GLY A 21 -9.56 9.17 35.93
C GLY A 21 -10.28 8.12 35.04
N THR A 22 -10.30 6.82 35.43
CA THR A 22 -9.64 5.62 34.75
C THR A 22 -8.29 5.34 35.46
N PRO A 23 -7.59 4.19 35.82
CA PRO A 23 -7.52 2.67 35.89
C PRO A 23 -8.60 1.60 35.69
N PRO A 24 -8.24 0.28 35.90
CA PRO A 24 -7.26 -0.25 36.93
C PRO A 24 -6.35 -1.56 36.70
N LYS A 25 -5.38 -1.99 37.59
CA LYS A 25 -4.57 -3.29 37.65
C LYS A 25 -4.76 -4.26 38.89
N SER A 26 -4.57 -5.60 38.73
CA SER A 26 -4.11 -6.62 39.75
C SER A 26 -3.75 -7.98 39.06
N SER A 27 -2.96 -9.00 39.50
CA SER A 27 -2.18 -9.42 40.71
C SER A 27 -2.86 -10.39 41.73
N LYS A 28 -2.24 -11.43 42.36
CA LYS A 28 -0.82 -11.92 42.47
C LYS A 28 -0.66 -13.35 43.11
N THR A 29 0.37 -14.15 42.71
CA THR A 29 1.12 -15.25 43.43
C THR A 29 0.52 -16.63 43.84
N ALA A 30 1.25 -17.72 43.51
CA ALA A 30 1.37 -19.03 44.22
C ALA A 30 2.62 -19.83 43.71
N THR A 31 3.11 -20.88 44.39
CA THR A 31 4.41 -21.58 44.12
C THR A 31 4.51 -22.95 44.85
N PRO A 32 5.40 -23.91 44.50
CA PRO A 32 5.74 -24.56 43.21
C PRO A 32 5.28 -26.05 43.18
N PRO A 33 5.71 -26.86 42.18
CA PRO A 33 6.41 -28.10 42.54
C PRO A 33 7.75 -28.31 41.79
N GLU A 34 8.40 -29.44 42.06
CA GLU A 34 9.79 -29.77 41.70
C GLU A 34 9.87 -30.71 40.49
N GLY A 35 10.75 -30.41 39.52
CA GLY A 35 10.90 -31.21 38.29
C GLY A 35 12.01 -30.68 37.39
N ALA A 36 13.24 -31.17 37.58
CA ALA A 36 14.39 -30.71 36.81
C ALA A 36 14.52 -31.44 35.46
N SER A 37 14.79 -30.69 34.39
CA SER A 37 15.36 -31.23 33.14
C SER A 37 16.55 -30.38 32.70
N ARG A 38 17.49 -31.00 31.98
CA ARG A 38 18.77 -30.40 31.59
C ARG A 38 18.65 -29.59 30.29
N ALA A 39 19.51 -28.59 30.14
CA ALA A 39 19.80 -28.02 28.84
C ALA A 39 20.45 -29.07 27.92
N ALA A 40 20.11 -29.03 26.63
CA ALA A 40 20.90 -29.61 25.55
C ALA A 40 21.54 -28.47 24.75
N ALA A 41 22.85 -28.54 24.53
CA ALA A 41 23.54 -27.66 23.60
C ALA A 41 23.44 -28.24 22.18
N VAL A 42 23.60 -27.38 21.17
CA VAL A 42 23.76 -27.79 19.77
C VAL A 42 25.02 -27.13 19.23
N ASP A 43 26.07 -27.92 19.06
CA ASP A 43 27.24 -27.52 18.28
C ASP A 43 26.89 -27.50 16.79
N VAL A 44 27.37 -26.49 16.07
CA VAL A 44 27.15 -26.35 14.62
C VAL A 44 28.50 -26.40 13.90
N ALA A 45 28.74 -27.48 13.17
CA ALA A 45 29.81 -27.56 12.17
C ALA A 45 29.33 -26.91 10.85
N PRO A 46 30.24 -26.33 10.04
CA PRO A 46 29.88 -25.69 8.78
C PRO A 46 29.53 -26.71 7.66
N ASP A 47 29.04 -26.16 6.54
CA ASP A 47 28.89 -26.82 5.24
C ASP A 47 27.78 -27.89 5.09
N ALA A 48 26.70 -27.76 5.87
CA ALA A 48 25.39 -28.34 5.55
C ALA A 48 24.28 -27.27 5.58
N GLY A 49 23.43 -27.24 4.55
CA GLY A 49 22.22 -26.40 4.55
C GLY A 49 21.16 -26.93 5.52
N LEU A 50 20.13 -26.12 5.82
CA LEU A 50 19.05 -26.47 6.76
C LEU A 50 18.33 -27.77 6.35
N VAL A 51 18.66 -28.86 7.04
CA VAL A 51 17.92 -30.13 6.97
C VAL A 51 16.75 -30.05 7.95
N PHE A 52 15.53 -30.11 7.44
CA PHE A 52 14.31 -30.16 8.24
C PHE A 52 13.88 -31.62 8.43
N GLU A 53 14.06 -32.17 9.63
CA GLU A 53 13.34 -33.38 10.04
C GLU A 53 11.92 -33.02 10.48
N LEU A 54 10.94 -33.71 9.89
CA LEU A 54 9.54 -33.67 10.30
C LEU A 54 9.31 -34.72 11.39
N ALA A 55 9.48 -34.33 12.65
CA ALA A 55 8.95 -35.08 13.78
C ALA A 55 7.46 -34.76 13.96
N GLU A 56 6.62 -35.78 14.13
CA GLU A 56 5.28 -35.56 14.66
C GLU A 56 5.39 -35.08 16.11
N ALA A 57 4.70 -34.00 16.45
CA ALA A 57 4.71 -33.47 17.81
C ALA A 57 3.93 -34.41 18.74
N GLU A 58 4.61 -35.00 19.72
CA GLU A 58 3.92 -35.64 20.83
C GLU A 58 2.96 -34.63 21.51
N PRO A 59 1.73 -35.04 21.85
CA PRO A 59 0.70 -34.12 22.30
C PRO A 59 1.10 -33.48 23.64
N SER A 60 1.36 -32.18 23.60
CA SER A 60 1.62 -31.37 24.80
C SER A 60 0.54 -31.54 25.87
N GLU A 61 0.97 -31.45 27.12
CA GLU A 61 0.26 -31.68 28.40
C GLU A 61 -1.25 -31.34 28.47
N PRO A 62 -2.01 -32.03 29.36
CA PRO A 62 -3.36 -32.45 29.07
C PRO A 62 -4.35 -31.30 28.81
N ARG A 63 -5.16 -31.53 27.78
CA ARG A 63 -6.46 -30.90 27.52
C ARG A 63 -7.21 -30.75 28.85
N GLN A 64 -7.52 -29.50 29.23
CA GLN A 64 -8.24 -29.17 30.47
C GLN A 64 -9.43 -30.11 30.67
N ASP A 65 -9.60 -30.62 31.89
CA ASP A 65 -10.58 -31.66 32.24
C ASP A 65 -11.92 -31.44 31.54
N SER A 66 -12.17 -32.24 30.51
CA SER A 66 -13.47 -32.28 29.86
C SER A 66 -14.48 -32.74 30.89
N VAL A 67 -15.44 -31.87 31.22
CA VAL A 67 -16.53 -32.15 32.18
C VAL A 67 -17.04 -33.56 31.96
N ARG A 68 -16.98 -34.41 33.01
CA ARG A 68 -17.44 -35.80 32.92
C ARG A 68 -18.91 -35.84 32.52
N VAL A 69 -19.16 -36.05 31.24
CA VAL A 69 -20.48 -36.39 30.71
C VAL A 69 -20.85 -37.74 31.31
N ALA A 70 -22.05 -37.84 31.88
CA ALA A 70 -22.55 -39.11 32.40
C ALA A 70 -22.68 -40.12 31.25
N GLU A 71 -22.40 -41.39 31.52
CA GLU A 71 -22.57 -42.46 30.54
C GLU A 71 -24.05 -42.59 30.18
N THR A 72 -24.37 -42.45 28.89
CA THR A 72 -25.74 -42.54 28.37
C THR A 72 -25.91 -43.80 27.54
N GLU A 73 -26.78 -44.71 27.98
CA GLU A 73 -27.22 -45.82 27.14
C GLU A 73 -28.20 -45.33 26.05
N PRO A 74 -28.11 -45.82 24.81
CA PRO A 74 -29.08 -45.49 23.77
C PRO A 74 -30.43 -46.15 24.07
N LEU A 75 -31.52 -45.38 23.98
CA LEU A 75 -32.89 -45.90 24.09
C LEU A 75 -33.12 -47.04 23.10
N SER A 76 -33.80 -48.10 23.52
CA SER A 76 -34.18 -49.18 22.60
C SER A 76 -35.18 -48.67 21.56
N SER A 77 -35.22 -49.30 20.38
CA SER A 77 -36.13 -48.91 19.28
C SER A 77 -37.58 -48.82 19.74
N ARG A 78 -38.00 -49.70 20.66
CA ARG A 78 -39.35 -49.75 21.24
C ARG A 78 -39.65 -48.56 22.17
N GLU A 79 -38.65 -48.04 22.86
CA GLU A 79 -38.78 -46.85 23.71
C GLU A 79 -38.77 -45.58 22.85
N ALA A 80 -37.95 -45.55 21.80
CA ALA A 80 -37.99 -44.48 20.80
C ALA A 80 -39.36 -44.40 20.11
N GLU A 81 -39.93 -45.53 19.68
CA GLU A 81 -41.30 -45.62 19.14
C GLU A 81 -42.36 -45.19 20.18
N SER A 82 -42.19 -45.57 21.46
CA SER A 82 -43.08 -45.17 22.57
C SER A 82 -43.01 -43.67 22.92
N LEU A 83 -41.96 -42.97 22.48
CA LEU A 83 -41.84 -41.52 22.57
C LEU A 83 -42.35 -40.83 21.30
N LEU A 84 -41.99 -41.33 20.11
CA LEU A 84 -42.44 -40.78 18.82
C LEU A 84 -43.95 -40.88 18.63
N SER A 85 -44.59 -41.96 19.10
CA SER A 85 -46.05 -42.13 19.11
C SER A 85 -46.82 -41.16 20.03
N ARG A 86 -46.13 -40.29 20.77
CA ARG A 86 -46.74 -39.19 21.54
C ARG A 86 -46.82 -37.89 20.74
N LEU A 87 -46.18 -37.81 19.58
CA LEU A 87 -46.29 -36.68 18.66
C LEU A 87 -47.62 -36.77 17.90
N PRO A 88 -48.30 -35.65 17.63
CA PRO A 88 -49.43 -35.64 16.72
C PRO A 88 -48.95 -36.03 15.31
N ALA A 89 -49.81 -36.72 14.55
CA ALA A 89 -49.50 -37.12 13.18
C ALA A 89 -49.16 -35.89 12.32
N LEU A 90 -48.03 -35.94 11.61
CA LEU A 90 -47.63 -34.91 10.66
C LEU A 90 -48.64 -34.84 9.52
N GLN A 91 -49.32 -33.69 9.41
CA GLN A 91 -50.17 -33.38 8.27
C GLN A 91 -49.28 -32.86 7.13
N LEU A 92 -48.88 -33.76 6.26
CA LEU A 92 -48.27 -33.42 4.97
C LEU A 92 -49.32 -32.79 4.06
N ALA A 93 -48.97 -31.72 3.37
CA ALA A 93 -49.75 -31.15 2.29
C ALA A 93 -49.47 -31.92 0.97
N GLU A 94 -50.38 -31.81 0.00
CA GLU A 94 -50.21 -32.42 -1.34
C GLU A 94 -48.96 -31.92 -2.10
N ASP A 95 -48.33 -30.84 -1.61
CA ASP A 95 -47.14 -30.22 -2.18
C ASP A 95 -45.81 -30.66 -1.54
N ASP A 96 -45.82 -31.42 -0.43
CA ASP A 96 -44.62 -31.73 0.37
C ASP A 96 -43.76 -32.87 -0.21
N GLU A 97 -44.37 -33.83 -0.94
CA GLU A 97 -43.63 -34.81 -1.75
C GLU A 97 -43.61 -34.38 -3.23
N LYS A 98 -42.58 -33.64 -3.63
CA LYS A 98 -42.34 -33.27 -5.03
C LYS A 98 -41.11 -33.95 -5.61
N GLU A 99 -41.34 -34.71 -6.68
CA GLU A 99 -40.28 -35.25 -7.52
C GLU A 99 -39.42 -34.11 -8.10
N PHE A 100 -38.14 -34.40 -8.33
CA PHE A 100 -37.05 -33.43 -8.47
C PHE A 100 -37.38 -32.25 -9.40
N SER A 101 -37.45 -31.03 -8.86
CA SER A 101 -37.92 -29.82 -9.57
C SER A 101 -36.95 -29.33 -10.65
N ILE A 102 -36.98 -29.97 -11.83
CA ILE A 102 -36.24 -29.57 -13.03
C ILE A 102 -36.71 -28.18 -13.50
N ARG A 103 -35.77 -27.31 -13.87
CA ARG A 103 -36.07 -25.96 -14.39
C ARG A 103 -36.81 -26.06 -15.73
N PRO A 104 -37.81 -25.18 -16.00
CA PRO A 104 -38.43 -25.12 -17.33
C PRO A 104 -37.37 -24.82 -18.40
N GLN A 105 -37.53 -25.44 -19.57
CA GLN A 105 -36.60 -25.28 -20.69
C GLN A 105 -36.57 -23.83 -21.20
N SER A 106 -35.42 -23.41 -21.72
CA SER A 106 -35.27 -22.13 -22.43
C SER A 106 -36.30 -21.99 -23.55
N PRO A 107 -36.84 -20.79 -23.80
CA PRO A 107 -37.84 -20.60 -24.86
C PRO A 107 -37.26 -20.97 -26.23
N PRO A 108 -38.08 -21.53 -27.14
CA PRO A 108 -37.62 -21.89 -28.48
C PRO A 108 -37.13 -20.65 -29.25
N PRO A 109 -36.20 -20.81 -30.21
CA PRO A 109 -35.69 -19.70 -30.99
C PRO A 109 -36.83 -18.97 -31.72
N PRO A 110 -36.72 -17.64 -31.90
CA PRO A 110 -37.79 -16.84 -32.49
C PRO A 110 -38.16 -17.37 -33.87
N ARG A 111 -39.47 -17.50 -34.13
CA ARG A 111 -39.99 -17.94 -35.44
C ARG A 111 -39.44 -17.00 -36.52
N ALA A 112 -38.82 -17.58 -37.54
CA ALA A 112 -38.28 -16.81 -38.65
C ALA A 112 -39.38 -15.92 -39.27
N GLY A 113 -39.09 -14.62 -39.42
CA GLY A 113 -39.93 -13.72 -40.20
C GLY A 113 -40.00 -14.15 -41.66
N LYS A 114 -40.92 -13.56 -42.43
CA LYS A 114 -41.03 -13.83 -43.87
C LYS A 114 -39.67 -13.62 -44.54
N THR A 115 -39.11 -14.68 -45.13
CA THR A 115 -37.84 -14.62 -45.86
C THR A 115 -38.07 -13.94 -47.20
N GLU A 116 -37.98 -12.63 -47.25
CA GLU A 116 -37.99 -11.88 -48.50
C GLU A 116 -36.69 -12.16 -49.27
N ARG A 117 -36.82 -12.84 -50.41
CA ARG A 117 -35.69 -13.19 -51.28
C ARG A 117 -35.28 -12.01 -52.15
N ALA A 118 -34.76 -10.97 -51.53
CA ALA A 118 -33.88 -10.04 -52.24
C ALA A 118 -32.67 -10.83 -52.77
N SER A 119 -32.25 -10.57 -54.01
CA SER A 119 -30.94 -11.03 -54.48
C SER A 119 -29.85 -10.31 -53.70
N PHE A 120 -28.77 -11.01 -53.34
CA PHE A 120 -27.56 -10.38 -52.83
C PHE A 120 -26.43 -10.49 -53.88
N PRO A 121 -25.74 -9.40 -54.25
CA PRO A 121 -26.04 -8.02 -53.85
C PRO A 121 -27.42 -7.56 -54.37
N PRO A 122 -28.07 -6.59 -53.70
CA PRO A 122 -29.21 -5.90 -54.29
C PRO A 122 -28.79 -5.20 -55.58
N LYS A 123 -29.74 -4.96 -56.49
CA LYS A 123 -29.49 -4.02 -57.59
C LYS A 123 -29.20 -2.64 -57.03
N GLU A 124 -28.38 -1.87 -57.73
CA GLU A 124 -27.87 -0.56 -57.30
C GLU A 124 -28.92 0.56 -57.45
N ASP A 125 -30.14 0.33 -56.96
CA ASP A 125 -31.17 1.35 -56.71
C ASP A 125 -31.01 1.95 -55.29
N GLY A 126 -29.80 1.88 -54.73
CA GLY A 126 -29.43 2.56 -53.49
C GLY A 126 -29.19 4.03 -53.79
N GLU A 127 -30.13 4.87 -53.35
CA GLU A 127 -30.08 6.33 -53.51
C GLU A 127 -28.69 6.87 -53.13
N ALA A 128 -28.01 7.49 -54.10
CA ALA A 128 -26.62 7.89 -53.95
C ALA A 128 -26.47 8.85 -52.77
N ALA A 129 -25.55 8.55 -51.85
CA ALA A 129 -25.25 9.42 -50.72
C ALA A 129 -24.96 10.84 -51.25
N PRO A 130 -25.63 11.89 -50.72
CA PRO A 130 -25.87 13.13 -51.44
C PRO A 130 -24.57 13.73 -51.97
N GLU A 131 -24.52 13.98 -53.28
CA GLU A 131 -23.30 14.40 -53.97
C GLU A 131 -22.74 15.71 -53.40
N VAL A 132 -21.64 15.59 -52.65
CA VAL A 132 -20.92 16.73 -52.06
C VAL A 132 -20.15 17.46 -53.18
N SER A 133 -20.88 18.25 -53.95
CA SER A 133 -20.34 19.04 -55.05
C SER A 133 -19.44 20.17 -54.53
N GLY A 134 -18.20 20.22 -55.03
CA GLY A 134 -17.16 21.16 -54.60
C GLY A 134 -15.74 20.56 -54.66
N PRO A 135 -14.68 21.31 -54.30
CA PRO A 135 -13.34 20.77 -54.15
C PRO A 135 -13.22 19.87 -52.90
N LEU A 136 -12.37 18.85 -52.94
CA LEU A 136 -12.14 17.93 -51.80
C LEU A 136 -11.54 18.68 -50.60
N ALA A 137 -12.01 18.38 -49.40
CA ALA A 137 -11.50 18.96 -48.16
C ALA A 137 -11.17 17.90 -47.10
N VAL A 138 -10.10 18.15 -46.33
CA VAL A 138 -9.84 17.44 -45.07
C VAL A 138 -10.61 18.16 -43.96
N VAL A 139 -11.51 17.45 -43.29
CA VAL A 139 -12.40 18.01 -42.24
C VAL A 139 -11.79 17.88 -40.85
N ARG A 140 -11.02 16.81 -40.63
CA ARG A 140 -10.36 16.52 -39.36
C ARG A 140 -9.08 15.72 -39.61
N PHE A 141 -8.04 16.05 -38.88
CA PHE A 141 -6.87 15.21 -38.69
C PHE A 141 -6.56 15.07 -37.19
N SER A 142 -5.66 14.17 -36.83
CA SER A 142 -5.17 13.95 -35.46
C SER A 142 -4.01 12.94 -35.50
N PRO A 143 -2.96 13.06 -34.68
CA PRO A 143 -2.71 14.12 -33.68
C PRO A 143 -2.13 15.42 -34.28
N GLU A 144 -2.03 16.46 -33.44
CA GLU A 144 -1.50 17.79 -33.76
C GLU A 144 -0.66 18.32 -32.60
N GLY A 145 0.42 19.07 -32.86
CA GLY A 145 1.21 19.73 -31.81
C GLY A 145 2.07 18.78 -30.96
N GLU A 146 2.46 19.19 -29.74
CA GLU A 146 3.17 18.28 -28.82
C GLU A 146 2.16 17.34 -28.13
N VAL A 147 2.31 16.03 -28.35
CA VAL A 147 1.37 15.00 -27.85
C VAL A 147 2.10 13.94 -27.01
N PRO A 148 1.66 13.66 -25.76
CA PRO A 148 2.34 12.71 -24.88
C PRO A 148 2.44 11.29 -25.44
N ILE A 149 1.46 10.87 -26.24
CA ILE A 149 1.43 9.58 -26.94
C ILE A 149 0.62 9.70 -28.23
N ALA A 150 1.10 9.08 -29.30
CA ALA A 150 0.42 9.01 -30.59
C ALA A 150 0.12 7.54 -30.94
N PRO A 151 -1.09 7.01 -30.63
CA PRO A 151 -1.43 5.61 -30.91
C PRO A 151 -1.65 5.33 -32.40
N HIS A 152 -2.06 6.33 -33.17
CA HIS A 152 -2.33 6.26 -34.61
C HIS A 152 -2.32 7.68 -35.20
N VAL A 153 -2.24 7.80 -36.53
CA VAL A 153 -2.56 9.04 -37.26
C VAL A 153 -3.89 8.84 -37.97
N SER A 154 -4.77 9.83 -37.97
CA SER A 154 -6.06 9.79 -38.65
C SER A 154 -6.28 11.02 -39.53
N VAL A 155 -6.89 10.81 -40.70
CA VAL A 155 -7.27 11.88 -41.65
C VAL A 155 -8.68 11.59 -42.16
N THR A 156 -9.62 12.51 -41.94
CA THR A 156 -11.03 12.38 -42.32
C THR A 156 -11.39 13.42 -43.38
N PHE A 157 -11.91 12.93 -44.49
CA PHE A 157 -12.29 13.72 -45.66
C PHE A 157 -13.79 14.07 -45.64
N ASP A 158 -14.16 15.14 -46.34
CA ASP A 158 -15.55 15.62 -46.44
C ASP A 158 -16.48 14.69 -47.25
N ARG A 159 -15.91 13.76 -48.02
CA ARG A 159 -16.60 12.82 -48.92
C ARG A 159 -15.87 11.47 -49.06
N PRO A 160 -16.48 10.45 -49.69
CA PRO A 160 -15.83 9.17 -49.98
C PRO A 160 -14.56 9.31 -50.82
N MET A 161 -13.45 8.79 -50.30
CA MET A 161 -12.17 8.67 -50.99
C MET A 161 -12.01 7.34 -51.73
N VAL A 162 -12.63 6.29 -51.20
CA VAL A 162 -12.59 4.92 -51.77
C VAL A 162 -13.99 4.33 -51.81
N ALA A 163 -14.25 3.42 -52.75
CA ALA A 163 -15.49 2.66 -52.81
C ALA A 163 -15.62 1.72 -51.59
N ILE A 164 -16.86 1.37 -51.21
CA ILE A 164 -17.13 0.42 -50.11
C ILE A 164 -16.98 -1.01 -50.64
N THR A 165 -15.76 -1.37 -51.03
CA THR A 165 -15.35 -2.74 -51.41
C THR A 165 -14.54 -3.37 -50.26
N SER A 166 -13.89 -4.50 -50.52
CA SER A 166 -12.81 -5.03 -49.67
C SER A 166 -11.80 -3.92 -49.35
N HIS A 167 -11.54 -3.72 -48.05
CA HIS A 167 -10.81 -2.54 -47.58
C HIS A 167 -9.31 -2.58 -47.93
N ASP A 168 -8.75 -3.79 -48.14
CA ASP A 168 -7.34 -4.00 -48.44
C ASP A 168 -7.00 -3.64 -49.90
N ASP A 169 -7.89 -3.96 -50.85
CA ASP A 169 -7.76 -3.60 -52.28
C ASP A 169 -7.71 -2.08 -52.50
N ALA A 170 -8.27 -1.31 -51.57
CA ALA A 170 -8.27 0.15 -51.60
C ALA A 170 -6.93 0.76 -51.12
N VAL A 171 -6.16 0.04 -50.29
CA VAL A 171 -4.81 0.45 -49.86
C VAL A 171 -3.76 0.08 -50.92
N ALA A 172 -3.94 -1.07 -51.59
CA ALA A 172 -3.06 -1.54 -52.66
C ALA A 172 -2.99 -0.61 -53.88
N LYS A 173 -3.99 0.26 -54.09
CA LYS A 173 -4.03 1.27 -55.16
C LYS A 173 -3.24 2.54 -54.87
N GLY A 174 -2.62 2.63 -53.68
CA GLY A 174 -1.83 3.78 -53.24
C GLY A 174 -2.56 4.64 -52.22
N VAL A 175 -1.80 5.21 -51.28
CA VAL A 175 -2.32 5.99 -50.15
C VAL A 175 -2.03 7.48 -50.37
N PRO A 176 -3.02 8.38 -50.28
CA PRO A 176 -2.84 9.81 -50.55
C PRO A 176 -2.23 10.60 -49.38
N VAL A 177 -1.53 9.95 -48.45
CA VAL A 177 -1.00 10.56 -47.23
C VAL A 177 0.43 10.08 -46.98
N ARG A 178 1.36 11.03 -46.83
CA ARG A 178 2.77 10.80 -46.52
C ARG A 178 3.04 11.22 -45.08
N ILE A 179 3.77 10.41 -44.33
CA ILE A 179 4.23 10.70 -42.96
C ILE A 179 5.76 10.69 -42.99
N GLU A 180 6.39 11.74 -42.46
CA GLU A 180 7.86 11.89 -42.41
C GLU A 180 8.33 12.20 -40.98
N PRO A 181 9.32 11.47 -40.42
CA PRO A 181 9.93 10.26 -40.96
C PRO A 181 8.90 9.11 -41.05
N THR A 182 9.05 8.24 -42.04
CA THR A 182 8.13 7.11 -42.27
C THR A 182 8.17 6.14 -41.08
N PRO A 183 7.10 5.99 -40.29
CA PRO A 183 7.08 5.06 -39.17
C PRO A 183 6.81 3.62 -39.65
N PRO A 184 7.27 2.58 -38.93
CA PRO A 184 6.87 1.20 -39.19
C PRO A 184 5.38 1.02 -38.86
N GLY A 185 4.63 0.46 -39.82
CA GLY A 185 3.17 0.31 -39.74
C GLY A 185 2.51 0.21 -41.11
N ARG A 186 1.18 0.35 -41.12
CA ARG A 186 0.34 0.24 -42.32
C ARG A 186 -0.76 1.28 -42.30
N PHE A 187 -1.29 1.60 -43.48
CA PHE A 187 -2.54 2.35 -43.59
C PHE A 187 -3.74 1.42 -43.71
N ARG A 188 -4.88 1.83 -43.14
CA ARG A 188 -6.18 1.15 -43.26
C ARG A 188 -7.29 2.18 -43.37
N TRP A 189 -8.29 1.92 -44.21
CA TRP A 189 -9.50 2.73 -44.27
C TRP A 189 -10.48 2.36 -43.13
N LEU A 190 -10.99 3.36 -42.42
CA LEU A 190 -12.11 3.26 -41.50
C LEU A 190 -13.39 3.66 -42.24
N GLY A 191 -13.87 2.75 -43.09
CA GLY A 191 -14.88 3.06 -44.09
C GLY A 191 -14.38 4.05 -45.16
N ALA A 192 -15.28 4.49 -46.04
CA ALA A 192 -14.92 5.23 -47.25
C ALA A 192 -14.30 6.64 -47.04
N ARG A 193 -14.34 7.20 -45.83
CA ARG A 193 -14.07 8.64 -45.57
C ARG A 193 -12.89 8.93 -44.65
N THR A 194 -12.41 7.95 -43.87
CA THR A 194 -11.38 8.17 -42.85
C THR A 194 -10.23 7.21 -43.09
N LEU A 195 -9.04 7.76 -43.31
CA LEU A 195 -7.80 7.00 -43.36
C LEU A 195 -7.19 6.94 -41.96
N LEU A 196 -6.72 5.77 -41.56
CA LEU A 196 -5.97 5.53 -40.33
C LEU A 196 -4.57 5.00 -40.69
N PHE A 197 -3.53 5.50 -40.03
CA PHE A 197 -2.23 4.85 -39.95
C PHE A 197 -2.15 4.06 -38.64
N GLU A 198 -2.02 2.75 -38.75
CA GLU A 198 -1.78 1.83 -37.66
C GLU A 198 -0.26 1.55 -37.58
N PRO A 199 0.45 2.04 -36.56
CA PRO A 199 1.84 1.65 -36.32
C PRO A 199 1.95 0.13 -36.06
N GLU A 200 3.14 -0.42 -36.28
CA GLU A 200 3.41 -1.85 -36.02
C GLU A 200 3.43 -2.18 -34.52
N GLY A 201 3.90 -1.24 -33.69
CA GLY A 201 3.75 -1.26 -32.23
C GLY A 201 2.48 -0.56 -31.75
N ALA A 202 2.19 -0.60 -30.44
CA ALA A 202 0.99 0.00 -29.85
C ALA A 202 0.90 1.55 -29.92
N ARG A 203 1.96 2.20 -30.43
CA ARG A 203 2.05 3.65 -30.67
C ARG A 203 3.13 3.94 -31.72
N LEU A 204 3.10 5.14 -32.29
CA LEU A 204 4.21 5.65 -33.08
C LEU A 204 5.49 5.79 -32.21
N PRO A 205 6.68 5.86 -32.85
CA PRO A 205 7.94 6.14 -32.16
C PRO A 205 7.90 7.45 -31.37
N MET A 206 8.51 7.43 -30.19
CA MET A 206 8.65 8.62 -29.35
C MET A 206 9.83 9.50 -29.80
N ALA A 207 10.09 10.60 -29.09
CA ALA A 207 11.15 11.56 -29.39
C ALA A 207 11.21 12.02 -30.86
N THR A 208 10.06 12.12 -31.54
CA THR A 208 10.03 12.35 -32.99
C THR A 208 9.02 13.43 -33.35
N ARG A 209 9.47 14.43 -34.13
CA ARG A 209 8.57 15.32 -34.87
C ARG A 209 8.17 14.64 -36.17
N PHE A 210 6.88 14.37 -36.32
CA PHE A 210 6.29 13.88 -37.55
C PHE A 210 5.66 15.03 -38.33
N ARG A 211 5.86 15.02 -39.63
CA ARG A 211 5.12 15.80 -40.62
C ARG A 211 4.18 14.89 -41.37
N VAL A 212 2.92 15.29 -41.50
CA VAL A 212 1.93 14.60 -42.31
C VAL A 212 1.51 15.51 -43.46
N THR A 213 1.59 14.99 -44.68
CA THR A 213 1.28 15.73 -45.92
C THR A 213 0.26 14.96 -46.75
N ILE A 214 -0.84 15.63 -47.08
CA ILE A 214 -1.81 15.20 -48.09
C ILE A 214 -1.64 16.14 -49.30
N PRO A 215 -1.11 15.68 -50.44
CA PRO A 215 -0.72 16.56 -51.54
C PRO A 215 -1.91 17.05 -52.37
N ALA A 216 -1.78 18.23 -52.96
CA ALA A 216 -2.71 18.75 -53.96
C ALA A 216 -2.89 17.76 -55.13
N GLY A 217 -4.07 17.76 -55.74
CA GLY A 217 -4.44 16.78 -56.76
C GLY A 217 -4.90 15.42 -56.22
N THR A 218 -4.76 15.16 -54.90
CA THR A 218 -5.44 14.04 -54.22
C THR A 218 -6.92 14.02 -54.62
N SER A 219 -7.38 12.88 -55.15
CA SER A 219 -8.68 12.74 -55.80
C SER A 219 -9.60 11.81 -55.01
N SER A 220 -10.87 12.19 -54.90
CA SER A 220 -11.91 11.40 -54.23
C SER A 220 -12.61 10.44 -55.20
N ALA A 221 -13.28 9.42 -54.66
CA ALA A 221 -14.07 8.47 -55.46
C ALA A 221 -15.25 9.12 -56.18
N SER A 222 -15.68 10.31 -55.73
CA SER A 222 -16.73 11.14 -56.33
C SER A 222 -16.19 12.27 -57.24
N GLY A 223 -14.92 12.19 -57.67
CA GLY A 223 -14.37 13.07 -58.71
C GLY A 223 -13.93 14.47 -58.26
N GLY A 224 -14.08 14.84 -56.99
CA GLY A 224 -13.52 16.08 -56.44
C GLY A 224 -12.03 15.95 -56.07
N THR A 225 -11.23 16.99 -56.32
CA THR A 225 -9.77 17.02 -56.06
C THR A 225 -9.40 18.04 -54.98
N LEU A 226 -8.29 17.78 -54.28
CA LEU A 226 -7.75 18.64 -53.23
C LEU A 226 -6.95 19.80 -53.85
N ALA A 227 -7.34 21.05 -53.58
CA ALA A 227 -6.81 22.22 -54.28
C ALA A 227 -5.41 22.69 -53.82
N ARG A 228 -4.96 22.29 -52.63
CA ARG A 228 -3.66 22.65 -52.03
C ARG A 228 -3.21 21.55 -51.07
N ASP A 229 -1.90 21.43 -50.86
CA ASP A 229 -1.35 20.54 -49.85
C ASP A 229 -1.94 20.85 -48.47
N VAL A 230 -2.45 19.83 -47.77
CA VAL A 230 -2.78 19.91 -46.34
C VAL A 230 -1.60 19.31 -45.59
N VAL A 231 -0.92 20.13 -44.80
CA VAL A 231 0.25 19.75 -44.01
C VAL A 231 0.00 20.05 -42.55
N PHE A 232 0.25 19.07 -41.68
CA PHE A 232 0.24 19.27 -40.23
C PHE A 232 1.45 18.56 -39.59
N ASP A 233 1.94 19.13 -38.49
CA ASP A 233 3.06 18.58 -37.73
C ASP A 233 2.58 18.18 -36.32
N PHE A 234 3.11 17.09 -35.79
CA PHE A 234 3.01 16.73 -34.37
C PHE A 234 4.34 16.20 -33.84
N THR A 235 4.54 16.23 -32.53
CA THR A 235 5.80 15.81 -31.88
C THR A 235 5.52 14.94 -30.67
N THR A 236 6.15 13.77 -30.61
CA THR A 236 6.19 12.89 -29.43
C THR A 236 7.37 13.26 -28.52
N PRO A 237 7.23 13.23 -27.18
CA PRO A 237 8.23 13.76 -26.26
C PRO A 237 9.49 12.89 -26.18
N ALA A 238 10.59 13.51 -25.74
CA ALA A 238 11.88 12.86 -25.49
C ALA A 238 11.88 12.03 -24.18
N PRO A 239 12.88 11.15 -23.95
CA PRO A 239 12.85 10.20 -22.83
C PRO A 239 12.74 10.86 -21.46
N THR A 240 11.87 10.32 -20.62
CA THR A 240 11.59 10.77 -19.26
C THR A 240 11.91 9.67 -18.25
N LEU A 241 12.65 9.99 -17.20
CA LEU A 241 12.93 9.10 -16.08
C LEU A 241 11.64 8.83 -15.30
N VAL A 242 11.11 7.61 -15.39
CA VAL A 242 9.85 7.21 -14.73
C VAL A 242 10.07 6.48 -13.40
N ARG A 243 11.23 5.85 -13.20
CA ARG A 243 11.59 5.12 -11.98
C ARG A 243 13.10 5.16 -11.78
N HIS A 244 13.53 5.22 -10.52
CA HIS A 244 14.95 5.19 -10.16
C HIS A 244 15.19 4.41 -8.87
N HIS A 245 16.44 4.04 -8.61
CA HIS A 245 16.94 3.61 -7.30
C HIS A 245 18.29 4.31 -7.05
N PRO A 246 18.64 4.69 -5.82
CA PRO A 246 17.83 4.63 -4.60
C PRO A 246 16.67 5.65 -4.62
N GLN A 247 15.57 5.33 -3.93
CA GLN A 247 14.44 6.26 -3.71
C GLN A 247 14.64 7.11 -2.45
N GLU A 248 15.03 6.45 -1.36
CA GLU A 248 15.19 7.04 -0.03
C GLU A 248 16.40 6.43 0.69
N GLY A 249 16.69 6.92 1.89
CA GLY A 249 17.70 6.35 2.78
C GLY A 249 19.14 6.77 2.46
N VAL A 250 20.00 6.48 3.42
CA VAL A 250 21.44 6.78 3.37
C VAL A 250 22.16 5.73 2.53
N GLN A 251 23.13 6.17 1.73
CA GLN A 251 23.77 5.40 0.66
C GLN A 251 25.28 5.20 0.89
N PRO A 252 25.90 4.17 0.29
CA PRO A 252 27.36 4.05 0.19
C PRO A 252 27.95 5.22 -0.62
N LEU A 253 29.28 5.34 -0.62
CA LEU A 253 29.97 6.41 -1.37
C LEU A 253 30.04 6.13 -2.88
N GLU A 254 29.79 4.91 -3.31
CA GLU A 254 29.69 4.53 -4.72
C GLU A 254 28.40 3.73 -4.96
N PRO A 255 27.22 4.37 -4.84
CA PRO A 255 25.94 3.68 -4.99
C PRO A 255 25.73 3.30 -6.45
N LEU A 256 25.16 2.11 -6.66
CA LEU A 256 24.51 1.80 -7.93
C LEU A 256 23.23 2.62 -8.03
N VAL A 257 23.07 3.33 -9.16
CA VAL A 257 21.82 4.00 -9.51
C VAL A 257 21.18 3.28 -10.69
N PHE A 258 20.01 2.69 -10.45
CA PHE A 258 19.14 2.16 -11.49
C PHE A 258 18.30 3.30 -12.03
N LEU A 259 18.28 3.49 -13.35
CA LEU A 259 17.48 4.49 -14.04
C LEU A 259 16.58 3.79 -15.06
N GLN A 260 15.27 4.03 -15.02
CA GLN A 260 14.32 3.47 -15.99
C GLN A 260 13.52 4.59 -16.65
N PHE A 261 13.48 4.56 -17.98
CA PHE A 261 12.83 5.56 -18.83
C PHE A 261 11.49 5.05 -19.38
N ASP A 262 10.64 5.97 -19.83
CA ASP A 262 9.41 5.67 -20.58
C ASP A 262 9.70 5.06 -21.98
N GLN A 263 10.90 5.31 -22.52
CA GLN A 263 11.34 5.00 -23.87
C GLN A 263 12.61 4.13 -23.90
N LYS A 264 12.86 3.50 -25.05
CA LYS A 264 14.13 2.80 -25.31
C LYS A 264 15.31 3.77 -25.28
N VAL A 265 16.43 3.40 -24.64
CA VAL A 265 17.64 4.24 -24.52
C VAL A 265 18.91 3.41 -24.69
N ASP A 266 19.99 4.04 -25.16
CA ASP A 266 21.32 3.42 -25.16
C ASP A 266 22.06 3.76 -23.85
N PRO A 267 22.41 2.76 -23.01
CA PRO A 267 23.20 2.96 -21.80
C PRO A 267 24.51 3.72 -22.03
N ALA A 268 25.18 3.52 -23.17
CA ALA A 268 26.46 4.18 -23.48
C ALA A 268 26.29 5.65 -23.88
N ALA A 269 25.19 6.03 -24.54
CA ALA A 269 24.84 7.42 -24.81
C ALA A 269 24.25 8.15 -23.58
N VAL A 270 23.61 7.42 -22.65
CA VAL A 270 23.06 7.99 -21.41
C VAL A 270 24.16 8.25 -20.36
N ALA A 271 25.11 7.34 -20.15
CA ALA A 271 26.10 7.48 -19.07
C ALA A 271 26.88 8.82 -19.06
N PRO A 272 27.37 9.37 -20.20
CA PRO A 272 28.05 10.66 -20.25
C PRO A 272 27.14 11.88 -19.98
N ARG A 273 25.81 11.69 -19.99
CA ARG A 273 24.82 12.72 -19.62
C ARG A 273 24.55 12.75 -18.12
N VAL A 274 24.97 11.73 -17.37
CA VAL A 274 24.70 11.63 -15.94
C VAL A 274 25.86 12.18 -15.12
N SER A 275 25.55 12.92 -14.06
CA SER A 275 26.54 13.39 -13.09
C SER A 275 25.99 13.36 -11.67
N PHE A 276 26.88 13.08 -10.73
CA PHE A 276 26.62 13.16 -9.29
C PHE A 276 27.11 14.52 -8.78
N VAL A 277 26.17 15.37 -8.33
CA VAL A 277 26.41 16.79 -8.02
C VAL A 277 26.24 17.04 -6.54
N SER A 278 27.28 17.59 -5.91
CA SER A 278 27.32 18.02 -4.52
C SER A 278 28.20 19.28 -4.44
N ARG A 279 29.14 19.35 -3.48
CA ARG A 279 30.27 20.31 -3.54
C ARG A 279 31.28 19.99 -4.66
N LEU A 280 31.14 18.82 -5.30
CA LEU A 280 31.88 18.37 -6.50
C LEU A 280 30.86 17.93 -7.57
N ARG A 281 31.23 18.00 -8.85
CA ARG A 281 30.50 17.33 -9.94
C ARG A 281 31.34 16.15 -10.44
N LEU A 282 30.90 14.94 -10.16
CA LEU A 282 31.54 13.70 -10.60
C LEU A 282 30.74 13.07 -11.75
N GLY A 283 31.45 12.45 -12.70
CA GLY A 283 30.82 11.72 -13.80
C GLY A 283 30.20 10.40 -13.36
N ALA A 284 29.40 9.80 -14.24
CA ALA A 284 28.90 8.44 -14.09
C ALA A 284 29.59 7.47 -15.05
N ARG A 285 29.74 6.21 -14.64
CA ARG A 285 30.06 5.08 -15.52
C ARG A 285 28.96 4.02 -15.45
N LEU A 286 28.90 3.16 -16.46
CA LEU A 286 28.09 1.95 -16.41
C LEU A 286 28.57 1.04 -15.26
N ALA A 287 27.61 0.40 -14.60
CA ALA A 287 27.88 -0.71 -13.69
C ALA A 287 28.18 -1.99 -14.50
N THR A 288 29.09 -2.83 -14.03
CA THR A 288 29.36 -4.14 -14.66
C THR A 288 28.32 -5.17 -14.21
N PRO A 289 28.16 -6.31 -14.94
CA PRO A 289 27.25 -7.38 -14.52
C PRO A 289 27.54 -7.90 -13.11
N GLU A 290 28.82 -7.99 -12.73
CA GLU A 290 29.27 -8.45 -11.41
C GLU A 290 28.91 -7.45 -10.31
N GLU A 291 28.98 -6.15 -10.60
CA GLU A 291 28.53 -5.10 -9.68
C GLU A 291 27.01 -5.15 -9.47
N ILE A 292 26.25 -5.37 -10.55
CA ILE A 292 24.78 -5.51 -10.49
C ILE A 292 24.39 -6.76 -9.69
N GLU A 293 25.04 -7.90 -9.93
CA GLU A 293 24.77 -9.17 -9.24
C GLU A 293 25.11 -9.11 -7.73
N ALA A 294 26.13 -8.33 -7.36
CA ALA A 294 26.54 -8.13 -5.98
C ALA A 294 25.59 -7.24 -5.15
N ASP A 295 24.68 -6.49 -5.77
CA ASP A 295 23.64 -5.71 -5.09
C ASP A 295 22.29 -6.45 -5.17
N PRO A 296 21.78 -7.05 -4.07
CA PRO A 296 20.53 -7.81 -4.11
C PRO A 296 19.29 -6.98 -4.50
N THR A 297 19.33 -5.66 -4.34
CA THR A 297 18.23 -4.76 -4.71
C THR A 297 18.30 -4.43 -6.19
N VAL A 298 19.46 -4.00 -6.69
CA VAL A 298 19.62 -3.63 -8.10
C VAL A 298 19.54 -4.85 -9.02
N ARG A 299 20.13 -6.00 -8.63
CA ARG A 299 19.90 -7.30 -9.29
C ARG A 299 18.41 -7.59 -9.45
N ARG A 300 17.64 -7.43 -8.36
CA ARG A 300 16.19 -7.68 -8.38
C ARG A 300 15.45 -6.68 -9.27
N LEU A 301 15.78 -5.39 -9.21
CA LEU A 301 15.19 -4.36 -10.08
C LEU A 301 15.45 -4.60 -11.57
N VAL A 302 16.62 -5.16 -11.92
CA VAL A 302 16.98 -5.57 -13.29
C VAL A 302 16.31 -6.88 -13.69
N ALA A 303 16.13 -7.84 -12.77
CA ALA A 303 15.43 -9.10 -13.05
C ALA A 303 13.90 -8.95 -13.15
N GLU A 304 13.30 -8.01 -12.40
CA GLU A 304 11.86 -7.72 -12.39
C GLU A 304 11.39 -6.81 -13.54
N THR A 305 12.28 -6.30 -14.42
CA THR A 305 11.89 -5.34 -15.47
C THR A 305 11.37 -6.03 -16.74
N GLU A 306 10.13 -5.73 -17.11
CA GLU A 306 9.56 -6.13 -18.41
C GLU A 306 10.22 -5.42 -19.60
N HIS A 307 11.00 -4.36 -19.36
CA HIS A 307 11.53 -3.43 -20.36
C HIS A 307 13.03 -3.14 -20.11
N PRO A 308 13.93 -4.13 -20.28
CA PRO A 308 15.36 -3.96 -20.03
C PRO A 308 16.02 -2.97 -21.01
N ASP A 309 15.45 -2.79 -22.19
CA ASP A 309 15.86 -1.81 -23.21
C ASP A 309 15.55 -0.34 -22.85
N ARG A 310 14.92 -0.10 -21.69
CA ARG A 310 14.66 1.22 -21.11
C ARG A 310 15.41 1.46 -19.80
N VAL A 311 16.31 0.55 -19.43
CA VAL A 311 17.04 0.56 -18.15
C VAL A 311 18.51 0.88 -18.37
N VAL A 312 19.05 1.72 -17.49
CA VAL A 312 20.48 2.02 -17.41
C VAL A 312 20.89 1.92 -15.94
N VAL A 313 21.91 1.10 -15.63
CA VAL A 313 22.51 1.06 -14.29
C VAL A 313 23.88 1.73 -14.32
N LEU A 314 24.07 2.72 -13.46
CA LEU A 314 25.27 3.54 -13.37
C LEU A 314 25.83 3.53 -11.95
N ARG A 315 27.07 4.00 -11.79
CA ARG A 315 27.65 4.40 -10.50
C ARG A 315 28.61 5.58 -10.72
N PRO A 316 28.97 6.37 -9.69
CA PRO A 316 29.93 7.45 -9.87
C PRO A 316 31.31 6.90 -10.27
N VAL A 317 32.10 7.71 -10.97
CA VAL A 317 33.48 7.34 -11.38
C VAL A 317 34.48 7.35 -10.23
N GLU A 318 34.17 8.06 -9.15
CA GLU A 318 34.99 8.23 -7.94
C GLU A 318 34.07 8.22 -6.70
N PRO A 319 34.58 7.88 -5.49
CA PRO A 319 33.81 7.95 -4.26
C PRO A 319 33.19 9.33 -4.00
N LEU A 320 31.87 9.36 -3.78
CA LEU A 320 31.14 10.54 -3.37
C LEU A 320 31.61 11.02 -1.98
N PRO A 321 31.55 12.33 -1.68
CA PRO A 321 31.85 12.83 -0.34
C PRO A 321 30.95 12.19 0.73
N ARG A 322 31.49 11.87 1.91
CA ARG A 322 30.72 11.41 3.09
C ARG A 322 29.75 12.49 3.60
N GLY A 323 28.60 12.06 4.11
CA GLY A 323 27.60 12.90 4.78
C GLY A 323 27.03 14.00 3.89
N ALA A 324 26.90 13.74 2.59
CA ALA A 324 26.59 14.74 1.58
C ALA A 324 25.26 14.48 0.89
N SER A 325 24.50 15.57 0.70
CA SER A 325 23.38 15.59 -0.22
C SER A 325 23.91 15.63 -1.65
N VAL A 326 23.62 14.59 -2.43
CA VAL A 326 24.06 14.42 -3.82
C VAL A 326 22.84 14.41 -4.72
N ARG A 327 22.80 15.31 -5.70
CA ARG A 327 21.82 15.32 -6.77
C ARG A 327 22.35 14.49 -7.95
N VAL A 328 21.60 13.48 -8.37
CA VAL A 328 21.90 12.70 -9.59
C VAL A 328 21.21 13.42 -10.74
N GLU A 329 21.99 14.08 -11.59
CA GLU A 329 21.49 14.85 -12.73
C GLU A 329 21.66 14.11 -14.04
N ILE A 330 20.60 14.03 -14.82
CA ILE A 330 20.57 13.56 -16.21
C ILE A 330 20.43 14.80 -17.09
N ALA A 331 21.50 15.17 -17.79
CA ALA A 331 21.56 16.42 -18.53
C ALA A 331 20.58 16.49 -19.72
N ALA A 332 20.28 17.72 -20.15
CA ALA A 332 19.66 17.96 -21.44
C ALA A 332 20.52 17.39 -22.59
N GLY A 333 19.88 17.00 -23.69
CA GLY A 333 20.52 16.31 -24.80
C GLY A 333 20.63 14.79 -24.62
N THR A 334 19.89 14.18 -23.69
CA THR A 334 19.77 12.71 -23.58
C THR A 334 18.90 12.17 -24.72
N PRO A 335 19.37 11.18 -25.50
CA PRO A 335 18.68 10.68 -26.69
C PRO A 335 17.72 9.51 -26.41
N SER A 336 16.77 9.32 -27.31
CA SER A 336 15.96 8.09 -27.42
C SER A 336 16.58 7.14 -28.46
N LEU A 337 16.35 5.84 -28.31
CA LEU A 337 16.54 4.87 -29.40
C LEU A 337 15.31 4.77 -30.31
N GLU A 338 14.20 5.43 -29.97
CA GLU A 338 13.00 5.45 -30.80
C GLU A 338 12.97 6.59 -31.82
N GLY A 339 13.70 7.68 -31.57
CA GLY A 339 13.60 8.90 -32.37
C GLY A 339 14.77 9.87 -32.16
N PRO A 340 15.01 10.78 -33.13
CA PRO A 340 16.17 11.67 -33.13
C PRO A 340 16.08 12.84 -32.15
N GLY A 341 14.95 13.02 -31.47
CA GLY A 341 14.74 14.03 -30.45
C GLY A 341 15.48 13.72 -29.16
N VAL A 342 15.83 14.79 -28.44
CA VAL A 342 16.60 14.73 -27.19
C VAL A 342 15.91 15.53 -26.09
N THR A 343 16.23 15.23 -24.83
CA THR A 343 15.68 15.95 -23.68
C THR A 343 16.02 17.44 -23.73
N LYS A 344 15.00 18.31 -23.55
CA LYS A 344 15.18 19.77 -23.52
C LYS A 344 15.71 20.28 -22.16
N GLU A 345 15.47 19.54 -21.09
CA GLU A 345 15.68 19.95 -19.69
C GLU A 345 16.51 18.92 -18.91
N VAL A 346 17.05 19.34 -17.76
CA VAL A 346 17.79 18.48 -16.82
C VAL A 346 16.82 17.73 -15.93
N GLN A 347 16.84 16.40 -16.00
CA GLN A 347 16.08 15.52 -15.11
C GLN A 347 16.96 15.07 -13.94
N GLY A 348 16.39 14.56 -12.85
CA GLY A 348 17.19 14.04 -11.75
C GLY A 348 16.49 13.99 -10.39
N PHE A 349 17.13 13.29 -9.47
CA PHE A 349 16.69 13.06 -8.09
C PHE A 349 17.84 13.35 -7.11
N SER A 350 17.63 13.14 -5.81
CA SER A 350 18.66 13.36 -4.78
C SER A 350 18.77 12.17 -3.83
N LEU A 351 19.99 11.91 -3.37
CA LEU A 351 20.32 10.88 -2.37
C LEU A 351 21.25 11.48 -1.29
N GLN A 352 21.35 10.80 -0.15
CA GLN A 352 22.29 11.16 0.93
C GLN A 352 23.36 10.07 1.06
N THR A 353 24.64 10.43 1.11
CA THR A 353 25.73 9.49 1.43
C THR A 353 25.96 9.37 2.93
N TYR A 354 26.50 8.24 3.40
CA TYR A 354 26.73 8.02 4.82
C TYR A 354 27.69 9.04 5.44
N GLY A 355 27.34 9.53 6.64
CA GLY A 355 28.16 10.41 7.46
C GLY A 355 29.04 9.62 8.44
N ARG A 356 29.61 10.31 9.43
CA ARG A 356 30.12 9.66 10.66
C ARG A 356 28.97 8.93 11.34
N PHE A 357 29.18 7.71 11.84
CA PHE A 357 28.16 6.98 12.59
C PHE A 357 28.09 7.55 14.02
N GLN A 358 26.95 8.15 14.36
CA GLN A 358 26.74 8.88 15.62
C GLN A 358 25.25 8.91 15.98
N VAL A 359 24.94 9.09 17.27
CA VAL A 359 23.57 9.39 17.71
C VAL A 359 23.18 10.81 17.26
N THR A 360 21.97 10.98 16.75
CA THR A 360 21.42 12.25 16.26
C THR A 360 20.16 12.68 17.01
N GLU A 361 19.35 11.74 17.49
CA GLU A 361 18.13 11.99 18.26
C GLU A 361 17.89 10.85 19.27
N HIS A 362 17.13 11.09 20.32
CA HIS A 362 16.52 10.04 21.13
C HIS A 362 15.14 10.48 21.63
N ARG A 363 14.14 9.61 21.51
CA ARG A 363 12.74 9.90 21.89
C ARG A 363 11.94 8.67 22.30
N CYS A 364 10.80 8.93 22.94
CA CYS A 364 9.89 7.95 23.53
C CYS A 364 8.47 8.50 23.48
N GLY A 365 7.48 7.62 23.29
CA GLY A 365 6.08 8.00 23.11
C GLY A 365 5.86 9.00 21.96
N TRP A 366 4.75 9.75 22.04
CA TRP A 366 4.47 10.93 21.20
C TRP A 366 4.51 12.24 21.98
N ASN A 367 4.23 12.20 23.30
CA ASN A 367 4.14 13.36 24.19
C ASN A 367 4.91 13.08 25.49
N GLY A 368 6.19 12.69 25.34
CA GLY A 368 7.04 12.20 26.44
C GLY A 368 6.88 10.70 26.72
N CYS A 369 7.84 10.15 27.48
CA CYS A 369 7.90 8.72 27.81
C CYS A 369 6.80 8.32 28.81
N ARG A 370 6.03 7.28 28.48
CA ARG A 370 5.10 6.60 29.40
C ARG A 370 5.63 5.21 29.77
N PRO A 371 5.22 4.61 30.90
CA PRO A 371 5.53 3.22 31.22
C PRO A 371 5.03 2.27 30.13
N GLY A 372 5.92 1.44 29.59
CA GLY A 372 5.69 0.58 28.44
C GLY A 372 6.00 1.20 27.07
N ASP A 373 6.31 2.50 26.98
CA ASP A 373 6.79 3.09 25.71
C ASP A 373 8.18 2.56 25.35
N ALA A 374 8.36 2.25 24.06
CA ALA A 374 9.66 1.91 23.51
C ALA A 374 10.60 3.13 23.52
N LEU A 375 11.82 2.91 24.02
CA LEU A 375 12.89 3.91 24.03
C LEU A 375 13.62 3.85 22.68
N ARG A 376 13.60 4.93 21.90
CA ARG A 376 14.14 4.96 20.54
C ARG A 376 15.33 5.90 20.43
N VAL A 377 16.42 5.45 19.80
CA VAL A 377 17.63 6.24 19.52
C VAL A 377 17.86 6.27 18.01
N LEU A 378 17.94 7.46 17.42
CA LEU A 378 18.23 7.64 16.00
C LEU A 378 19.74 7.77 15.78
N LEU A 379 20.25 6.97 14.87
CA LEU A 379 21.64 7.02 14.41
C LEU A 379 21.70 7.71 13.05
N SER A 380 22.83 8.34 12.73
CA SER A 380 23.05 9.01 11.45
C SER A 380 23.00 8.07 10.24
N ASN A 381 23.40 6.81 10.39
CA ASN A 381 23.43 5.80 9.33
C ASN A 381 22.62 4.54 9.75
N PRO A 382 22.17 3.67 8.82
CA PRO A 382 21.41 2.48 9.15
C PRO A 382 22.27 1.47 9.92
N ILE A 383 21.71 0.86 10.95
CA ILE A 383 22.43 0.05 11.94
C ILE A 383 22.59 -1.39 11.44
N ASP A 384 23.78 -1.97 11.60
CA ASP A 384 23.99 -3.41 11.46
C ASP A 384 23.34 -4.12 12.65
N ALA A 385 22.22 -4.80 12.40
CA ALA A 385 21.45 -5.52 13.42
C ALA A 385 22.21 -6.69 14.08
N THR A 386 23.32 -7.17 13.49
CA THR A 386 24.19 -8.17 14.12
C THR A 386 25.11 -7.58 15.18
N SER A 387 25.34 -6.25 15.14
CA SER A 387 26.28 -5.54 16.02
C SER A 387 25.71 -5.09 17.38
N LEU A 388 24.47 -5.48 17.72
CA LEU A 388 23.76 -5.05 18.94
C LEU A 388 24.35 -5.58 20.27
N ALA A 389 25.35 -6.47 20.21
CA ALA A 389 25.97 -7.03 21.40
C ALA A 389 26.65 -5.94 22.25
N GLY A 390 26.29 -5.88 23.55
CA GLY A 390 26.83 -4.91 24.49
C GLY A 390 26.03 -3.61 24.65
N VAL A 391 24.87 -3.47 23.99
CA VAL A 391 23.87 -2.44 24.34
C VAL A 391 23.30 -2.74 25.73
N ARG A 392 23.29 -1.74 26.62
CA ARG A 392 22.90 -1.89 28.05
C ARG A 392 21.88 -0.83 28.45
N VAL A 393 21.05 -1.12 29.45
CA VAL A 393 20.10 -0.15 30.02
C VAL A 393 20.11 -0.20 31.55
N SER A 394 20.16 0.97 32.19
CA SER A 394 20.15 1.10 33.65
C SER A 394 19.13 2.16 34.10
N PRO A 395 18.20 1.86 35.04
CA PRO A 395 17.94 0.55 35.63
C PRO A 395 17.47 -0.48 34.60
N GLU A 396 17.64 -1.77 34.90
CA GLU A 396 17.21 -2.86 34.03
C GLU A 396 15.70 -2.84 33.77
N ILE A 397 15.32 -3.09 32.51
CA ILE A 397 13.94 -3.19 32.05
C ILE A 397 13.53 -4.67 32.03
N PRO A 398 12.45 -5.08 32.74
CA PRO A 398 11.92 -6.44 32.61
C PRO A 398 11.44 -6.72 31.19
N GLN A 399 11.66 -7.95 30.72
CA GLN A 399 11.36 -8.39 29.34
C GLN A 399 12.08 -7.57 28.23
N MET A 400 13.22 -6.94 28.53
CA MET A 400 13.92 -6.08 27.56
C MET A 400 14.25 -6.80 26.25
N LYS A 401 13.94 -6.13 25.13
CA LYS A 401 14.35 -6.50 23.77
C LYS A 401 14.98 -5.30 23.08
N VAL A 402 16.02 -5.52 22.29
CA VAL A 402 16.67 -4.51 21.45
C VAL A 402 16.53 -4.95 19.99
N ARG A 403 16.11 -4.04 19.11
CA ARG A 403 15.93 -4.29 17.68
C ARG A 403 16.22 -3.04 16.85
N VAL A 404 16.35 -3.21 15.53
CA VAL A 404 16.65 -2.13 14.57
C VAL A 404 15.46 -1.86 13.66
N GLU A 405 15.15 -0.57 13.44
CA GLU A 405 14.24 -0.07 12.40
C GLU A 405 15.03 0.91 11.50
N HIS A 406 15.78 0.37 10.53
CA HIS A 406 16.76 1.10 9.71
C HIS A 406 17.82 1.87 10.53
N GLN A 407 17.58 3.16 10.78
CA GLN A 407 18.46 4.06 11.56
C GLN A 407 18.09 4.11 13.05
N TRP A 408 16.93 3.57 13.45
CA TRP A 408 16.49 3.56 14.84
C TRP A 408 16.95 2.30 15.56
N LEU A 409 17.66 2.47 16.67
CA LEU A 409 17.77 1.46 17.72
C LEU A 409 16.54 1.59 18.62
N VAL A 410 15.81 0.50 18.79
CA VAL A 410 14.55 0.45 19.54
C VAL A 410 14.71 -0.52 20.71
N VAL A 411 14.52 -0.01 21.93
CA VAL A 411 14.47 -0.81 23.16
C VAL A 411 13.02 -0.91 23.62
N GLU A 412 12.52 -2.13 23.78
CA GLU A 412 11.17 -2.45 24.22
C GLU A 412 11.20 -3.26 25.53
N GLY A 413 10.17 -3.12 26.37
CA GLY A 413 10.03 -3.86 27.64
C GLY A 413 9.21 -3.09 28.68
N GLU A 414 9.12 -3.63 29.89
CA GLU A 414 8.31 -3.05 30.99
C GLU A 414 9.01 -1.87 31.68
N THR A 415 9.17 -0.74 30.98
CA THR A 415 9.77 0.48 31.56
C THR A 415 8.98 0.96 32.79
N ARG A 416 9.68 1.31 33.87
CA ARG A 416 9.05 1.72 35.13
C ARG A 416 8.65 3.19 35.09
N GLY A 417 7.50 3.54 35.66
CA GLY A 417 7.10 4.93 35.82
C GLY A 417 7.99 5.68 36.81
N ARG A 418 8.05 7.01 36.65
CA ARG A 418 8.89 7.94 37.43
C ARG A 418 10.36 7.53 37.49
N THR A 419 10.85 6.88 36.43
CA THR A 419 12.20 6.28 36.38
C THR A 419 12.99 6.83 35.20
N ARG A 420 14.18 7.39 35.48
CA ARG A 420 15.16 7.71 34.46
C ARG A 420 15.87 6.43 34.03
N HIS A 421 15.71 6.02 32.78
CA HIS A 421 16.47 4.93 32.16
C HIS A 421 17.59 5.52 31.29
N ALA A 422 18.83 5.13 31.54
CA ALA A 422 19.98 5.42 30.70
C ALA A 422 20.23 4.23 29.76
N VAL A 423 20.24 4.49 28.45
CA VAL A 423 20.53 3.50 27.40
C VAL A 423 21.93 3.77 26.86
N THR A 424 22.81 2.76 26.95
CA THR A 424 24.23 2.84 26.61
C THR A 424 24.49 2.02 25.35
N LEU A 425 24.98 2.68 24.30
CA LEU A 425 25.37 2.11 23.02
C LEU A 425 26.90 1.92 23.02
N PRO A 426 27.42 0.69 22.89
CA PRO A 426 28.85 0.43 22.96
C PRO A 426 29.56 1.01 21.74
N ALA A 427 30.82 1.43 21.91
CA ALA A 427 31.67 1.92 20.81
C ALA A 427 31.75 0.92 19.63
N ALA A 428 31.60 -0.39 19.90
CA ALA A 428 31.66 -1.47 18.91
C ALA A 428 30.37 -1.64 18.06
N LEU A 429 29.28 -0.91 18.36
CA LEU A 429 28.06 -0.88 17.54
C LEU A 429 28.39 -0.38 16.13
N ARG A 430 27.81 -0.98 15.09
CA ARG A 430 28.16 -0.71 13.69
C ARG A 430 27.01 -0.19 12.83
N ASP A 431 27.34 0.54 11.77
CA ASP A 431 26.46 0.76 10.64
C ASP A 431 26.63 -0.30 9.54
N VAL A 432 25.66 -0.37 8.63
CA VAL A 432 25.69 -1.25 7.45
C VAL A 432 26.82 -0.93 6.45
N PHE A 433 27.59 0.13 6.69
CA PHE A 433 28.76 0.52 5.90
C PHE A 433 30.08 0.14 6.60
N GLY A 434 30.01 -0.54 7.74
CA GLY A 434 31.15 -1.06 8.50
C GLY A 434 31.83 -0.04 9.42
N GLN A 435 31.28 1.17 9.58
CA GLN A 435 31.77 2.15 10.55
C GLN A 435 31.28 1.80 11.96
N THR A 436 32.03 2.21 12.98
CA THR A 436 31.65 2.07 14.39
C THR A 436 31.28 3.43 14.99
N LEU A 437 30.69 3.43 16.19
CA LEU A 437 30.68 4.64 17.02
C LEU A 437 32.13 5.00 17.41
N GLU A 438 32.39 6.28 17.67
CA GLU A 438 33.73 6.77 18.04
C GLU A 438 34.05 6.52 19.53
N GLU A 439 33.03 6.49 20.38
CA GLU A 439 33.10 6.18 21.81
C GLU A 439 31.80 5.51 22.30
N GLU A 440 31.74 5.08 23.57
CA GLU A 440 30.50 4.55 24.16
C GLU A 440 29.53 5.70 24.49
N VAL A 441 28.36 5.71 23.84
CA VAL A 441 27.40 6.81 23.95
C VAL A 441 26.24 6.41 24.86
N THR A 442 25.97 7.20 25.91
CA THR A 442 24.82 7.01 26.79
C THR A 442 23.80 8.13 26.62
N VAL A 443 22.54 7.77 26.38
CA VAL A 443 21.39 8.69 26.29
C VAL A 443 20.37 8.36 27.37
N THR A 444 19.60 9.36 27.83
CA THR A 444 18.70 9.23 28.99
C THR A 444 17.24 9.49 28.64
N PHE A 445 16.36 8.63 29.14
CA PHE A 445 14.92 8.71 28.96
C PHE A 445 14.23 8.87 30.32
N ASP A 446 13.52 9.97 30.53
CA ASP A 446 12.74 10.21 31.75
C ASP A 446 11.32 9.65 31.59
N VAL A 447 11.10 8.43 32.09
CA VAL A 447 9.79 7.78 32.04
C VAL A 447 8.88 8.39 33.10
N GLY A 448 7.80 9.03 32.65
CA GLY A 448 6.87 9.78 33.49
C GLY A 448 5.87 8.91 34.25
N ASP A 449 4.72 9.49 34.56
CA ASP A 449 3.61 8.78 35.21
C ASP A 449 2.98 7.72 34.31
N ALA A 450 2.48 6.64 34.93
CA ALA A 450 1.56 5.72 34.27
C ALA A 450 0.24 6.46 33.97
N GLU A 451 -0.24 6.35 32.73
CA GLU A 451 -1.49 6.99 32.36
C GLU A 451 -2.72 6.31 33.00
N PRO A 452 -3.82 7.06 33.20
CA PRO A 452 -5.05 6.50 33.72
C PRO A 452 -5.92 5.85 32.58
N SER A 453 -6.16 4.53 32.58
CA SER A 453 -6.87 3.71 31.53
C SER A 453 -8.04 2.82 32.08
N PHE A 454 -8.68 1.86 31.40
CA PHE A 454 -9.86 1.16 32.01
C PHE A 454 -9.99 -0.36 31.82
N HIS A 455 -10.07 -1.11 32.93
CA HIS A 455 -10.09 -2.59 33.00
C HIS A 455 -10.97 -3.16 34.14
N ALA A 456 -12.27 -3.33 33.89
CA ALA A 456 -13.16 -4.16 34.70
C ALA A 456 -13.94 -5.11 33.79
N ARG A 457 -14.37 -6.29 34.27
CA ARG A 457 -15.11 -7.27 33.44
C ARG A 457 -16.56 -6.83 33.26
N GLY A 458 -16.86 -6.16 32.15
CA GLY A 458 -18.22 -5.79 31.76
C GLY A 458 -19.09 -6.99 31.35
N GLY A 459 -20.41 -6.78 31.31
CA GLY A 459 -21.40 -7.81 30.97
C GLY A 459 -21.89 -8.60 32.18
N VAL A 460 -22.41 -9.81 31.93
CA VAL A 460 -22.86 -10.72 33.00
C VAL A 460 -21.65 -11.45 33.57
N VAL A 461 -21.39 -11.25 34.86
CA VAL A 461 -20.31 -11.92 35.60
C VAL A 461 -20.89 -12.71 36.76
N ILE A 462 -20.63 -14.01 36.77
CA ILE A 462 -20.94 -14.89 37.91
C ILE A 462 -19.84 -14.67 38.96
N ALA A 463 -20.22 -14.30 40.18
CA ALA A 463 -19.28 -14.20 41.30
C ALA A 463 -18.77 -15.60 41.70
N ASP A 464 -17.50 -15.67 42.08
CA ASP A 464 -16.84 -16.91 42.53
C ASP A 464 -17.59 -17.53 43.72
N PRO A 465 -18.25 -18.70 43.56
CA PRO A 465 -19.07 -19.30 44.62
C PRO A 465 -18.24 -19.91 45.75
N SER A 466 -16.91 -20.04 45.59
CA SER A 466 -16.02 -20.47 46.66
C SER A 466 -15.68 -19.33 47.64
N LYS A 467 -15.95 -18.07 47.26
CA LYS A 467 -15.66 -16.89 48.08
C LYS A 467 -16.92 -16.39 48.80
N SER A 468 -16.85 -16.42 50.12
CA SER A 468 -17.84 -15.79 51.01
C SER A 468 -17.14 -14.70 51.83
N PRO A 469 -17.54 -13.41 51.72
CA PRO A 469 -18.57 -12.88 50.84
C PRO A 469 -18.17 -12.92 49.34
N PRO A 470 -19.15 -12.89 48.41
CA PRO A 470 -18.88 -12.87 46.98
C PRO A 470 -18.12 -11.59 46.58
N SER A 471 -17.12 -11.74 45.71
CA SER A 471 -16.21 -10.66 45.30
C SER A 471 -16.23 -10.42 43.80
N TYR A 472 -16.10 -9.16 43.39
CA TYR A 472 -15.94 -8.74 41.99
C TYR A 472 -14.61 -7.99 41.86
N THR A 473 -13.68 -8.54 41.08
CA THR A 473 -12.32 -8.00 40.98
C THR A 473 -12.26 -6.78 40.07
N ILE A 474 -12.18 -5.61 40.71
CA ILE A 474 -11.42 -4.44 40.21
C ILE A 474 -10.09 -4.34 40.98
N SER A 475 -9.43 -3.18 40.96
CA SER A 475 -7.96 -3.10 40.76
C SER A 475 -7.47 -1.61 40.85
N THR A 476 -6.19 -1.24 40.55
CA THR A 476 -5.76 0.19 40.36
C THR A 476 -4.49 0.51 39.52
N VAL A 477 -4.38 1.70 38.90
CA VAL A 477 -3.10 2.41 38.62
C VAL A 477 -3.29 3.93 38.71
N ASN A 478 -2.82 4.63 39.73
CA ASN A 478 -3.01 6.10 39.80
C ASN A 478 -4.50 6.56 39.78
N VAL A 479 -5.45 5.69 40.14
CA VAL A 479 -6.81 6.09 40.55
C VAL A 479 -6.85 6.13 42.07
N PRO A 480 -7.24 7.25 42.70
CA PRO A 480 -7.30 7.35 44.15
C PRO A 480 -8.62 6.81 44.74
N SER A 481 -9.69 6.76 43.95
CA SER A 481 -11.00 6.30 44.40
C SER A 481 -11.92 5.92 43.23
N ILE A 482 -12.87 5.02 43.49
CA ILE A 482 -13.86 4.54 42.51
C ILE A 482 -15.26 4.67 43.12
N ASP A 483 -16.17 5.37 42.44
CA ASP A 483 -17.58 5.40 42.80
C ASP A 483 -18.27 4.07 42.42
N VAL A 484 -18.83 3.40 43.43
CA VAL A 484 -19.49 2.10 43.29
C VAL A 484 -20.97 2.25 43.62
N GLU A 485 -21.83 2.03 42.63
CA GLU A 485 -23.27 1.83 42.84
C GLU A 485 -23.68 0.40 42.49
N VAL A 486 -24.41 -0.26 43.38
CA VAL A 486 -24.91 -1.63 43.19
C VAL A 486 -26.43 -1.61 43.22
N TYR A 487 -27.06 -2.25 42.23
CA TYR A 487 -28.50 -2.31 42.05
C TYR A 487 -28.99 -3.76 42.13
N ALA A 488 -30.00 -4.02 42.96
CA ALA A 488 -30.72 -5.28 42.96
C ALA A 488 -31.78 -5.24 41.85
N VAL A 489 -31.67 -6.18 40.90
CA VAL A 489 -32.49 -6.27 39.68
C VAL A 489 -33.25 -7.59 39.63
N THR A 490 -34.33 -7.61 38.85
CA THR A 490 -35.10 -8.82 38.53
C THR A 490 -34.96 -9.19 37.05
N PRO A 491 -35.36 -10.40 36.61
CA PRO A 491 -35.39 -10.73 35.18
C PRO A 491 -36.22 -9.75 34.32
N ALA A 492 -37.23 -9.10 34.91
CA ALA A 492 -38.05 -8.10 34.22
C ALA A 492 -37.29 -6.79 33.92
N ASP A 493 -36.19 -6.50 34.63
CA ASP A 493 -35.35 -5.32 34.42
C ASP A 493 -34.33 -5.49 33.28
N PHE A 494 -34.14 -6.72 32.79
CA PHE A 494 -33.11 -7.04 31.79
C PHE A 494 -33.26 -6.25 30.48
N SER A 495 -34.50 -6.06 30.00
CA SER A 495 -34.77 -5.25 28.80
C SER A 495 -34.32 -3.80 28.94
N ARG A 496 -34.50 -3.21 30.14
CA ARG A 496 -34.04 -1.85 30.47
C ARG A 496 -32.52 -1.79 30.59
N PHE A 497 -31.88 -2.84 31.10
CA PHE A 497 -30.41 -2.93 31.17
C PHE A 497 -29.76 -3.06 29.76
N VAL A 498 -30.41 -3.78 28.85
CA VAL A 498 -29.97 -3.88 27.44
C VAL A 498 -30.20 -2.57 26.68
N ALA A 499 -31.20 -1.76 27.04
CA ALA A 499 -31.33 -0.39 26.54
C ALA A 499 -30.23 0.53 27.09
N LEU A 500 -30.03 0.54 28.41
CA LEU A 500 -29.02 1.34 29.11
C LEU A 500 -27.61 1.21 28.49
N THR A 501 -27.19 -0.03 28.22
CA THR A 501 -25.85 -0.32 27.66
C THR A 501 -25.65 0.17 26.22
N ARG A 502 -26.72 0.57 25.51
CA ARG A 502 -26.68 1.15 24.14
C ARG A 502 -26.71 2.67 24.11
N GLU A 503 -27.14 3.34 25.19
CA GLU A 503 -27.39 4.80 25.22
C GLU A 503 -26.28 5.61 25.92
N THR A 504 -25.23 4.95 26.39
CA THR A 504 -24.18 5.42 27.33
C THR A 504 -23.39 6.69 26.97
N HIS A 505 -23.62 7.29 25.80
CA HIS A 505 -22.80 8.38 25.25
C HIS A 505 -23.46 9.78 25.27
N ARG A 506 -24.67 9.94 25.82
CA ARG A 506 -25.42 11.22 25.72
C ARG A 506 -26.08 11.78 26.99
N ALA A 507 -26.25 11.00 28.05
CA ALA A 507 -26.80 11.48 29.33
C ALA A 507 -26.43 10.56 30.51
N PRO A 508 -26.43 11.07 31.76
CA PRO A 508 -26.38 10.22 32.95
C PRO A 508 -27.73 9.50 33.13
N VAL A 509 -27.82 8.26 32.64
CA VAL A 509 -29.01 7.40 32.77
C VAL A 509 -28.94 6.59 34.07
N THR A 510 -30.03 6.53 34.83
CA THR A 510 -30.09 5.76 36.08
C THR A 510 -30.24 4.25 35.79
N PRO A 511 -29.42 3.37 36.37
CA PRO A 511 -29.56 1.92 36.21
C PRO A 511 -30.93 1.39 36.71
N PRO A 512 -31.48 0.33 36.09
CA PRO A 512 -32.75 -0.26 36.51
C PRO A 512 -32.63 -1.05 37.82
N GLY A 513 -33.78 -1.44 38.38
CA GLY A 513 -33.85 -2.09 39.69
C GLY A 513 -33.75 -1.11 40.86
N ARG A 514 -33.46 -1.64 42.06
CA ARG A 514 -33.37 -0.87 43.30
C ARG A 514 -31.91 -0.76 43.76
N ARG A 515 -31.38 0.46 43.89
CA ARG A 515 -30.05 0.68 44.46
C ARG A 515 -29.96 0.11 45.88
N VAL A 516 -28.98 -0.76 46.11
CA VAL A 516 -28.66 -1.40 47.40
C VAL A 516 -27.33 -0.93 47.98
N LYS A 517 -26.42 -0.38 47.16
CA LYS A 517 -25.17 0.24 47.61
C LYS A 517 -24.90 1.52 46.81
N LYS A 518 -24.39 2.55 47.48
CA LYS A 518 -23.65 3.68 46.89
C LYS A 518 -22.54 4.06 47.85
N GLU A 519 -21.31 4.00 47.38
CA GLU A 519 -20.12 4.36 48.15
C GLU A 519 -19.02 4.85 47.21
N THR A 520 -18.09 5.65 47.73
CA THR A 520 -16.83 5.97 47.06
C THR A 520 -15.75 5.12 47.72
N VAL A 521 -15.26 4.11 47.02
CA VAL A 521 -14.21 3.22 47.52
C VAL A 521 -12.87 3.92 47.29
N ALA A 522 -12.22 4.38 48.35
CA ALA A 522 -10.82 4.79 48.29
C ALA A 522 -9.97 3.59 47.86
N VAL A 523 -8.95 3.82 47.05
CA VAL A 523 -8.05 2.75 46.61
C VAL A 523 -6.63 3.03 47.08
N ASP A 524 -6.23 2.26 48.09
CA ASP A 524 -4.85 2.15 48.54
C ASP A 524 -4.03 1.46 47.43
N GLY A 525 -2.87 2.04 47.05
CA GLY A 525 -2.07 1.63 45.89
C GLY A 525 -0.57 1.69 46.12
#